data_AF-A0A259HRV8-F1
#
_entry.id   AF-A0A259HRV8-F1
#
_cell.length_a   1.000
_cell.length_b   1.000
_cell.length_c   1.000
_cell.angle_alpha   90.00
_cell.angle_beta   90.00
_cell.angle_gamma   90.00
#
_symmetry.space_group_name_H-M   'P 1'
#
loop_
_entity.id
_entity.type
_entity.pdbx_description
1 polymer ?
#
loop_
_entity_poly.entity_id
_entity_poly.type
_entity_poly.pdbx_seq_one_letter_code
_entity_poly.pdbx_strand_id
1 'polypeptide(L)'
;MSVKNRDLLVLSHQGPLTQEELDRQLQRLNKVLSNIECWDQFCKANELIDLNRYKIIRNPMKIQQMLRDYPNRAFLFVCNKN
;
A
#
# COMPACT_ATOMS: atom_id res chain seq x y z
N MET A 1 0.80 15.10 -6.23
CA MET A 1 0.83 13.69 -6.69
C MET A 1 -0.60 13.21 -6.75
N SER A 2 -0.97 12.63 -7.90
CA SER A 2 -2.33 12.23 -8.32
C SER A 2 -3.25 11.85 -7.15
N VAL A 3 -4.42 12.49 -7.08
CA VAL A 3 -5.54 12.08 -6.23
C VAL A 3 -5.96 10.71 -6.75
N LYS A 4 -5.32 9.65 -6.24
CA LYS A 4 -5.44 8.30 -6.75
C LYS A 4 -6.91 7.90 -6.71
N ASN A 5 -7.49 7.76 -7.90
CA ASN A 5 -8.78 7.13 -8.14
C ASN A 5 -8.84 5.89 -7.25
N ARG A 6 -9.79 5.88 -6.30
CA ARG A 6 -9.92 4.76 -5.39
C ARG A 6 -10.72 3.70 -6.11
N ASP A 7 -9.99 2.86 -6.82
CA ASP A 7 -10.48 1.67 -7.52
C ASP A 7 -11.39 0.82 -6.62
N LEU A 8 -11.20 0.86 -5.29
CA LEU A 8 -12.12 0.28 -4.30
C LEU A 8 -13.58 0.72 -4.46
N LEU A 9 -13.85 2.00 -4.78
CA LEU A 9 -15.22 2.47 -5.03
C LEU A 9 -15.78 1.89 -6.32
N VAL A 10 -14.95 1.82 -7.38
CA VAL A 10 -15.30 1.20 -8.66
C VAL A 10 -15.59 -0.29 -8.49
N LEU A 11 -14.83 -0.99 -7.65
CA LEU A 11 -14.99 -2.42 -7.37
C LEU A 11 -16.18 -2.73 -6.44
N SER A 12 -16.57 -1.78 -5.60
CA SER A 12 -17.61 -1.98 -4.58
C SER A 12 -19.04 -1.58 -5.00
N HIS A 13 -19.19 -0.72 -6.01
CA HIS A 13 -20.51 -0.16 -6.36
C HIS A 13 -21.12 -0.81 -7.61
N GLN A 14 -22.34 -1.33 -7.47
CA GLN A 14 -23.10 -1.99 -8.55
C GLN A 14 -24.18 -1.09 -9.20
N GLY A 15 -24.10 0.24 -9.03
CA GLY A 15 -25.10 1.17 -9.57
C GLY A 15 -24.55 2.58 -9.83
N PRO A 16 -25.27 3.40 -10.63
CA PRO A 16 -24.83 4.75 -10.97
C PRO A 16 -24.84 5.66 -9.74
N LEU A 17 -23.71 6.28 -9.45
CA LEU A 17 -23.57 7.32 -8.42
C LEU A 17 -23.67 8.70 -9.07
N THR A 18 -24.33 9.63 -8.38
CA THR A 18 -24.16 11.05 -8.70
C THR A 18 -22.75 11.51 -8.32
N GLN A 19 -22.28 12.61 -8.92
CA GLN A 19 -20.94 13.15 -8.63
C GLN A 19 -20.78 13.51 -7.14
N GLU A 20 -21.83 14.07 -6.51
CA GLU A 20 -21.80 14.44 -5.09
C GLU A 20 -21.68 13.22 -4.17
N GLU A 21 -22.39 12.13 -4.50
CA GLU A 21 -22.31 10.88 -3.74
C GLU A 21 -20.93 10.25 -3.88
N LEU A 22 -20.36 10.26 -5.09
CA LEU A 22 -19.01 9.79 -5.36
C LEU A 22 -17.97 10.56 -4.54
N ASP A 23 -18.05 11.90 -4.53
CA ASP A 23 -17.13 12.75 -3.78
C ASP A 23 -17.23 12.50 -2.27
N ARG A 24 -18.45 12.28 -1.75
CA ARG A 24 -18.67 11.94 -0.34
C ARG A 24 -18.06 10.58 0.01
N GLN A 25 -18.24 9.57 -0.83
CA GLN A 25 -17.64 8.25 -0.60
C GLN A 25 -16.12 8.30 -0.72
N LEU A 26 -15.60 9.09 -1.66
CA LEU A 26 -14.18 9.38 -1.73
C LEU A 26 -13.71 10.03 -0.43
N GLN A 27 -14.31 11.09 0.08
CA GLN A 27 -13.83 11.72 1.32
C GLN A 27 -13.77 10.73 2.49
N ARG A 28 -14.79 9.89 2.65
CA ARG A 28 -14.85 8.86 3.71
C ARG A 28 -13.72 7.85 3.59
N LEU A 29 -13.55 7.28 2.41
CA LEU A 29 -12.53 6.26 2.22
C LEU A 29 -11.10 6.87 2.29
N ASN A 30 -10.90 8.14 1.91
CA ASN A 30 -9.62 8.84 2.13
C ASN A 30 -9.34 8.95 3.62
N LYS A 31 -10.35 9.34 4.42
CA LYS A 31 -10.21 9.50 5.87
C LYS A 31 -9.80 8.20 6.56
N VAL A 32 -10.28 7.05 6.07
CA VAL A 32 -9.92 5.73 6.62
C VAL A 32 -8.51 5.32 6.16
N LEU A 33 -8.22 5.45 4.85
CA LEU A 33 -6.98 4.94 4.27
C LEU A 33 -5.78 5.86 4.53
N SER A 34 -5.97 7.17 4.68
CA SER A 34 -4.87 8.15 4.80
C SER A 34 -3.92 7.85 5.96
N ASN A 35 -4.44 7.26 7.04
CA ASN A 35 -3.64 6.96 8.23
C ASN A 35 -2.83 5.67 8.09
N ILE A 36 -3.19 4.80 7.15
CA ILE A 36 -2.55 3.50 6.93
C ILE A 36 -1.73 3.42 5.64
N GLU A 37 -2.01 4.28 4.65
CA GLU A 37 -1.27 4.37 3.38
C GLU A 37 0.05 5.14 3.53
N CYS A 38 0.85 4.79 4.53
CA CYS A 38 2.15 5.38 4.79
C CYS A 38 3.24 4.32 4.97
N TRP A 39 4.49 4.73 4.74
CA TRP A 39 5.66 3.84 4.83
C TRP A 39 5.81 3.18 6.20
N ASP A 40 5.46 3.90 7.27
CA ASP A 40 5.55 3.38 8.64
C ASP A 40 4.64 2.17 8.84
N GLN A 41 3.36 2.29 8.46
CA GLN A 41 2.40 1.19 8.57
C GLN A 41 2.71 0.06 7.60
N PHE A 42 3.09 0.39 6.37
CA PHE A 42 3.53 -0.61 5.38
C PHE A 42 4.71 -1.45 5.91
N CYS A 43 5.74 -0.81 6.45
CA CYS A 43 6.93 -1.52 6.93
C CYS A 43 6.69 -2.30 8.24
N LYS A 44 5.71 -1.88 9.05
CA LYS A 44 5.28 -2.63 10.24
C LYS A 44 4.57 -3.93 9.86
N ALA A 45 3.61 -3.84 8.94
CA ALA A 45 2.77 -4.95 8.50
C ALA A 45 3.51 -5.99 7.63
N ASN A 46 4.57 -5.57 6.93
CA ASN A 46 5.29 -6.44 6.00
C ASN A 46 6.70 -6.78 6.49
N GLU A 47 7.26 -7.85 5.93
CA GLU A 47 8.67 -8.20 5.96
C GLU A 47 9.20 -8.42 4.54
N LEU A 48 10.51 -8.31 4.36
CA LEU A 48 11.14 -8.64 3.08
C LEU A 48 11.83 -9.99 3.17
N ILE A 49 11.56 -10.86 2.22
CA ILE A 49 12.28 -12.11 2.00
C ILE A 49 13.25 -11.87 0.85
N ASP A 50 14.55 -11.76 1.18
CA ASP A 50 15.63 -11.61 0.22
C ASP A 50 16.28 -12.97 0.00
N LEU A 51 15.92 -13.65 -1.09
CA LEU A 51 16.49 -14.96 -1.41
C LEU A 51 17.91 -14.86 -1.96
N ASN A 52 18.32 -13.69 -2.48
CA ASN A 52 19.71 -13.49 -2.92
C ASN A 52 20.68 -13.57 -1.73
N ARG A 53 20.21 -13.21 -0.53
CA ARG A 53 20.99 -13.20 0.70
C ARG A 53 20.55 -14.24 1.72
N TYR A 54 19.53 -15.03 1.39
CA TYR A 54 18.87 -15.99 2.28
C TYR A 54 18.48 -15.36 3.64
N LYS A 55 17.86 -14.17 3.61
CA LYS A 55 17.53 -13.38 4.80
C LYS A 55 16.10 -12.88 4.80
N ILE A 56 15.53 -12.81 6.01
CA ILE A 56 14.28 -12.10 6.26
C ILE A 56 14.60 -10.78 6.96
N ILE A 57 14.12 -9.68 6.40
CA ILE A 57 14.36 -8.32 6.89
C ILE A 57 13.06 -7.79 7.48
N ARG A 58 13.12 -7.46 8.78
CA ARG A 58 11.97 -6.95 9.55
C ARG A 58 12.14 -5.51 10.03
N ASN A 59 13.33 -4.94 9.87
CA ASN A 59 13.61 -3.57 10.30
C ASN A 59 12.97 -2.57 9.33
N PRO A 60 12.05 -1.69 9.78
CA PRO A 60 11.32 -0.79 8.91
C PRO A 60 12.19 0.13 8.04
N MET A 61 13.26 0.68 8.62
CA MET A 61 14.18 1.56 7.89
C MET A 61 14.87 0.80 6.74
N LYS A 62 15.28 -0.45 6.98
CA LYS A 62 15.90 -1.29 5.95
C LYS A 62 14.90 -1.72 4.88
N ILE A 63 13.66 -2.02 5.27
CA ILE A 63 12.59 -2.37 4.31
C ILE A 63 12.35 -1.21 3.36
N GLN A 64 12.12 -0.01 3.91
CA GLN A 64 11.89 1.20 3.12
C GLN A 64 13.09 1.53 2.22
N GLN A 65 14.31 1.45 2.76
CA GLN A 65 15.51 1.70 1.97
C GLN A 65 15.63 0.72 0.81
N MET A 66 15.50 -0.59 1.06
CA MET A 66 15.69 -1.60 0.02
C MET A 66 14.64 -1.51 -1.10
N LEU A 67 13.40 -1.19 -0.76
CA LEU A 67 12.34 -1.03 -1.77
C LEU A 67 12.50 0.26 -2.60
N ARG A 68 13.12 1.31 -2.03
CA ARG A 68 13.41 2.55 -2.76
C ARG A 68 14.64 2.41 -3.65
N ASP A 69 15.71 1.84 -3.10
CA ASP A 69 16.99 1.72 -3.79
C ASP A 69 16.95 0.64 -4.88
N TYR A 70 16.11 -0.39 -4.69
CA TYR A 70 16.02 -1.54 -5.60
C TYR A 70 14.57 -1.98 -5.89
N PRO A 71 13.76 -1.12 -6.55
CA PRO A 71 12.33 -1.37 -6.73
C PRO A 71 12.00 -2.64 -7.54
N ASN A 72 12.90 -3.06 -8.43
CA ASN A 72 12.71 -4.24 -9.29
C ASN A 72 13.79 -5.31 -9.06
N ARG A 73 14.27 -5.42 -7.82
CA ARG A 73 15.28 -6.44 -7.49
C ARG A 73 14.67 -7.83 -7.63
N ALA A 74 15.24 -8.66 -8.49
CA ALA A 74 14.86 -10.06 -8.60
C ALA A 74 15.03 -10.78 -7.24
N PHE A 75 14.12 -11.71 -6.97
CA PHE A 75 14.12 -12.56 -5.76
C PHE A 75 14.06 -11.81 -4.42
N LEU A 76 13.52 -10.59 -4.43
CA LEU A 76 13.15 -9.84 -3.24
C LEU A 76 11.62 -9.78 -3.16
N PHE A 77 11.05 -10.38 -2.13
CA PHE A 77 9.60 -10.48 -1.98
C PHE A 77 9.11 -9.69 -0.77
N VAL A 78 8.03 -8.94 -0.95
CA VAL A 78 7.27 -8.36 0.16
C VAL A 78 6.28 -9.41 0.65
N CYS A 79 6.37 -9.78 1.92
CA CYS A 79 5.47 -10.72 2.55
C CYS A 79 4.71 -10.03 3.68
N ASN A 80 3.38 -10.14 3.67
CA ASN A 80 2.55 -9.64 4.75
C ASN A 80 2.63 -10.59 5.96
N LYS A 81 2.68 -10.06 7.18
CA LYS A 81 2.80 -10.86 8.42
C LYS A 81 1.48 -11.43 8.94
N ASN A 82 0.36 -11.11 8.30
CA ASN A 82 -0.98 -11.61 8.66
C ASN A 82 -1.22 -13.04 8.20
#